data_AF-A0A4Z2BFM6-F1
#
_entry.id   AF-A0A4Z2BFM6-F1
#
_cell.length_a   1.000
_cell.length_b   1.000
_cell.length_c   1.000
_cell.angle_alpha   90.00
_cell.angle_beta   90.00
_cell.angle_gamma   90.00
#
_symmetry.space_group_name_H-M   'P 1'
#
loop_
_entity.id
_entity.type
_entity.pdbx_description
1 polymer ?
#
loop_
_entity_poly.entity_id
_entity_poly.type
_entity_poly.pdbx_seq_one_letter_code
_entity_poly.pdbx_strand_id
1 'polypeptide(L)'
;MSAQRLQLLKGHILPENKTTAMAGSPGPLTTHVLNTAMGIPASNLALHLYRQDPSTNAWSLIKTGTTNEDGRCPGLITPQAFTSDVYKIHFETAKYWERIGETGFYPYVEIVFTINDPGQKYHIPLLLSPFSYSTYRGS
;
A
#
# COMPACT_ATOMS: atom_id res chain seq x y z
N MET A 1 -20.96 -36.65 -14.74
CA MET A 1 -19.87 -35.68 -14.56
C MET A 1 -18.72 -36.37 -13.84
N SER A 2 -17.53 -36.41 -14.44
CA SER A 2 -16.40 -37.24 -14.01
C SER A 2 -15.87 -36.86 -12.62
N ALA A 3 -15.58 -37.88 -11.78
CA ALA A 3 -15.00 -37.74 -10.44
C ALA A 3 -13.69 -36.94 -10.41
N GLN A 4 -12.97 -36.88 -11.54
CA GLN A 4 -11.76 -36.05 -11.68
C GLN A 4 -12.04 -34.55 -11.55
N ARG A 5 -13.21 -34.06 -11.98
CA ARG A 5 -13.56 -32.63 -11.88
C ARG A 5 -13.82 -32.21 -10.43
N LEU A 6 -14.34 -33.11 -9.58
CA LEU A 6 -14.52 -32.85 -8.15
C LEU A 6 -13.19 -32.84 -7.38
N GLN A 7 -12.20 -33.65 -7.80
CA GLN A 7 -10.87 -33.64 -7.17
C GLN A 7 -10.07 -32.37 -7.48
N LEU A 8 -10.14 -31.88 -8.72
CA LEU A 8 -9.51 -30.61 -9.12
C LEU A 8 -10.08 -29.39 -8.38
N LEU A 9 -11.38 -29.40 -8.07
CA LEU A 9 -12.03 -28.34 -7.30
C LEU A 9 -11.66 -28.38 -5.80
N LYS A 10 -11.45 -29.57 -5.23
CA LYS A 10 -11.00 -29.70 -3.83
C LYS A 10 -9.59 -29.12 -3.61
N GLY A 11 -8.71 -29.21 -4.61
CA GLY A 11 -7.37 -28.62 -4.54
C GLY A 11 -7.35 -27.09 -4.51
N HIS A 12 -8.42 -26.41 -4.95
CA HIS A 12 -8.55 -24.95 -4.93
C HIS A 12 -9.30 -24.43 -3.70
N ILE A 13 -10.05 -25.29 -2.99
CA ILE A 13 -10.90 -24.91 -1.84
C ILE A 13 -10.17 -25.12 -0.51
N LEU A 14 -9.16 -25.99 -0.47
CA LEU A 14 -8.33 -26.16 0.71
C LEU A 14 -7.16 -25.18 0.64
N PRO A 15 -6.98 -24.27 1.62
CA PRO A 15 -5.81 -23.43 1.64
C PRO A 15 -4.60 -24.33 1.82
N GLU A 16 -3.70 -24.35 0.82
CA GLU A 16 -2.32 -24.71 1.09
C GLU A 16 -1.87 -23.79 2.23
N ASN A 17 -1.55 -24.40 3.37
CA ASN A 17 -1.04 -23.71 4.53
C ASN A 17 0.39 -23.25 4.19
N LYS A 18 0.49 -22.23 3.32
CA LYS A 18 1.68 -21.42 3.19
C LYS A 18 1.80 -20.73 4.53
N THR A 19 2.68 -21.26 5.38
CA THR A 19 3.20 -20.58 6.55
C THR A 19 3.89 -19.32 6.04
N THR A 20 3.11 -18.27 5.80
CA THR A 20 3.63 -16.91 5.71
C THR A 20 4.29 -16.67 7.06
N ALA A 21 5.62 -16.53 7.05
CA ALA A 21 6.37 -16.07 8.20
C ALA A 21 5.55 -14.98 8.90
N MET A 22 5.32 -15.14 10.21
CA MET A 22 4.57 -14.20 11.04
C MET A 22 5.15 -12.81 10.80
N ALA A 23 4.52 -12.05 9.90
CA ALA A 23 4.88 -10.68 9.66
C ALA A 23 4.64 -9.99 11.00
N GLY A 24 5.70 -9.39 11.56
CA GLY A 24 5.58 -8.59 12.77
C GLY A 24 4.40 -7.64 12.65
N SER A 25 3.73 -7.35 13.77
CA SER A 25 2.54 -6.50 13.82
C SER A 25 2.64 -5.37 12.79
N PRO A 26 1.69 -5.23 11.85
CA PRO A 26 1.75 -4.19 10.85
C PRO A 26 1.88 -2.87 11.60
N GLY A 27 2.96 -2.14 11.31
CA GLY A 27 3.33 -0.92 12.04
C GLY A 27 2.17 0.08 12.14
N PRO A 28 2.31 1.15 12.94
CA PRO A 28 1.21 2.07 13.22
C PRO A 28 0.67 2.79 11.97
N LEU A 29 1.48 2.88 10.91
CA LEU A 29 1.08 3.38 9.60
C LEU A 29 1.12 2.24 8.57
N THR A 30 0.02 2.08 7.83
CA THR A 30 -0.12 1.08 6.78
C THR A 30 -0.72 1.68 5.52
N THR A 31 -0.50 1.00 4.39
CA THR A 31 -1.09 1.35 3.10
C THR A 31 -1.55 0.07 2.37
N HIS A 32 -2.49 0.23 1.46
CA HIS A 32 -2.94 -0.79 0.53
C HIS A 32 -3.28 -0.08 -0.79
N VAL A 33 -2.64 -0.51 -1.87
CA VAL A 33 -2.83 0.08 -3.18
C VAL A 33 -3.61 -0.91 -4.05
N LEU A 34 -4.75 -0.46 -4.56
CA LEU A 34 -5.65 -1.25 -5.38
C LEU A 34 -5.73 -0.64 -6.78
N ASN A 35 -5.48 -1.45 -7.80
CA ASN A 35 -5.83 -1.11 -9.17
C ASN A 35 -7.32 -1.40 -9.36
N THR A 36 -8.13 -0.35 -9.31
CA THR A 36 -9.59 -0.46 -9.40
C THR A 36 -10.08 -0.64 -10.84
N ALA A 37 -9.24 -0.35 -11.85
CA ALA A 37 -9.59 -0.60 -13.25
C ALA A 37 -9.61 -2.10 -13.57
N MET A 38 -8.73 -2.88 -12.92
CA MET A 38 -8.62 -4.33 -13.12
C MET A 38 -9.18 -5.14 -11.94
N GLY A 39 -9.52 -4.50 -10.82
CA GLY A 39 -10.02 -5.18 -9.63
C GLY A 39 -8.98 -6.03 -8.92
N ILE A 40 -7.70 -5.64 -8.96
CA ILE A 40 -6.57 -6.38 -8.38
C ILE A 40 -5.69 -5.47 -7.51
N PRO A 41 -4.90 -6.03 -6.58
CA PRO A 41 -3.88 -5.25 -5.90
C PRO A 41 -2.84 -4.68 -6.88
N ALA A 42 -2.42 -3.44 -6.65
CA ALA A 42 -1.33 -2.83 -7.40
C ALA A 42 0.00 -3.33 -6.84
N SER A 43 0.40 -4.52 -7.24
CA SER A 43 1.67 -5.12 -6.82
C SER A 43 2.88 -4.39 -7.44
N ASN A 44 4.02 -4.47 -6.78
CA ASN A 44 5.30 -3.90 -7.24
C ASN A 44 5.27 -2.37 -7.47
N LEU A 45 4.33 -1.63 -6.91
CA LEU A 45 4.27 -0.17 -7.01
C LEU A 45 5.26 0.44 -6.01
N ALA A 46 6.18 1.26 -6.49
CA ALA A 46 7.16 1.94 -5.65
C ALA A 46 6.51 3.11 -4.89
N LEU A 47 6.92 3.30 -3.63
CA LEU A 47 6.46 4.38 -2.77
C LEU A 47 7.55 4.89 -1.82
N HIS A 48 7.35 6.11 -1.33
CA HIS A 48 8.25 6.77 -0.40
C HIS A 48 7.45 7.45 0.72
N LEU A 49 7.82 7.19 1.97
CA LEU A 49 7.25 7.86 3.15
C LEU A 49 8.16 9.01 3.58
N TYR A 50 7.58 10.18 3.78
CA TYR A 50 8.24 11.36 4.32
C TYR A 50 7.53 11.88 5.56
N ARG A 51 8.27 12.62 6.39
CA ARG A 51 7.75 13.46 7.46
C ARG A 51 8.20 14.90 7.25
N GLN A 52 7.30 15.84 7.52
CA GLN A 52 7.56 17.26 7.42
C GLN A 52 8.24 17.76 8.70
N ASP A 53 9.28 18.56 8.56
CA ASP A 53 9.85 19.33 9.65
C ASP A 53 8.94 20.54 9.95
N PRO A 54 8.41 20.69 11.17
CA PRO A 54 7.43 21.73 11.49
C PRO A 54 8.03 23.15 11.53
N SER A 55 9.36 23.29 11.63
CA SER A 55 10.03 24.58 11.70
C SER A 55 10.42 25.12 10.32
N THR A 56 10.75 24.22 9.38
CA THR A 56 11.25 24.57 8.04
C THR A 56 10.30 24.22 6.91
N ASN A 57 9.24 23.44 7.18
CA ASN A 57 8.37 22.80 6.19
C ASN A 57 9.09 21.84 5.22
N ALA A 58 10.36 21.48 5.50
CA ALA A 58 11.13 20.57 4.67
C ALA A 58 10.67 19.11 4.84
N TRP A 59 10.69 18.34 3.75
CA TRP A 59 10.34 16.92 3.77
C TRP A 59 11.57 16.04 3.99
N SER A 60 11.58 15.25 5.06
CA SER A 60 12.61 14.25 5.34
C SER A 60 12.13 12.85 4.96
N LEU A 61 12.91 12.14 4.14
CA LEU A 61 12.61 10.75 3.75
C LEU A 61 12.76 9.82 4.97
N ILE A 62 11.73 9.03 5.26
CA ILE A 62 11.75 7.99 6.30
C ILE A 62 12.01 6.62 5.68
N LYS A 63 11.32 6.30 4.58
CA LYS A 63 11.39 4.96 3.98
C LYS A 63 11.15 5.00 2.49
N THR A 64 11.90 4.18 1.76
CA THR A 64 11.56 3.73 0.40
C THR A 64 10.99 2.31 0.46
N GLY A 65 9.95 2.03 -0.31
CA GLY A 65 9.33 0.72 -0.32
C GLY A 65 8.66 0.39 -1.64
N THR A 66 8.23 -0.85 -1.75
CA THR A 66 7.47 -1.36 -2.90
C THR A 66 6.32 -2.20 -2.36
N THR A 67 5.15 -2.11 -2.98
CA THR A 67 4.00 -2.94 -2.60
C THR A 67 4.24 -4.41 -2.95
N ASN A 68 3.80 -5.31 -2.07
CA ASN A 68 3.85 -6.75 -2.27
C ASN A 68 2.73 -7.24 -3.20
N GLU A 69 2.57 -8.56 -3.35
CA GLU A 69 1.54 -9.18 -4.20
C GLU A 69 0.11 -8.80 -3.78
N ASP A 70 -0.11 -8.48 -2.50
CA ASP A 70 -1.38 -8.00 -1.94
C ASP A 70 -1.47 -6.46 -1.96
N GLY A 71 -0.63 -5.76 -2.72
CA GLY A 71 -0.69 -4.30 -2.85
C GLY A 71 -0.32 -3.53 -1.55
N ARG A 72 0.24 -4.20 -0.55
CA ARG A 72 0.61 -3.61 0.76
C ARG A 72 2.10 -3.36 0.87
N CYS A 73 2.48 -2.40 1.71
CA CYS A 73 3.88 -2.18 2.07
C CYS A 73 4.03 -2.23 3.60
N PRO A 74 4.40 -3.39 4.18
CA PRO A 74 4.56 -3.50 5.63
C PRO A 74 5.80 -2.75 6.13
N GLY A 75 5.77 -2.37 7.41
CA GLY A 75 6.91 -1.72 8.07
C GLY A 75 7.25 -0.36 7.50
N LEU A 76 6.23 0.47 7.19
CA LEU A 76 6.40 1.85 6.74
C LEU A 76 7.15 2.70 7.76
N ILE A 77 6.83 2.53 9.04
CA ILE A 77 7.47 3.21 10.16
C ILE A 77 7.34 2.34 11.41
N THR A 78 8.29 2.49 12.35
CA THR A 78 8.22 1.83 13.66
C THR A 78 7.34 2.63 14.62
N PRO A 79 6.73 2.00 15.64
CA PRO A 79 6.03 2.71 16.70
C PRO A 79 6.85 3.82 17.37
N GLN A 80 8.16 3.60 17.55
CA GLN A 80 9.05 4.55 18.22
C GLN A 80 9.33 5.80 17.38
N ALA A 81 9.35 5.67 16.05
CA ALA A 81 9.55 6.81 15.14
C ALA A 81 8.25 7.52 14.77
N PHE A 82 7.10 6.91 15.06
CA PHE A 82 5.79 7.45 14.73
C PHE A 82 5.36 8.50 15.77
N THR A 83 5.22 9.72 15.29
CA THR A 83 5.08 10.95 16.09
C THR A 83 3.96 11.81 15.54
N SER A 84 3.44 12.73 16.35
CA SER A 84 2.35 13.64 15.99
C SER A 84 2.90 14.74 15.08
N ASP A 85 2.83 14.53 13.77
CA ASP A 85 3.45 15.35 12.73
C ASP A 85 2.65 15.24 11.42
N VAL A 86 3.06 16.01 10.40
CA VAL A 86 2.57 15.87 9.03
C VAL A 86 3.45 14.89 8.26
N TYR A 87 2.81 13.93 7.60
CA TYR A 87 3.45 12.91 6.79
C TYR A 87 2.98 12.99 5.35
N LYS A 88 3.76 12.37 4.46
CA LYS A 88 3.45 12.24 3.05
C LYS A 88 3.83 10.86 2.55
N ILE A 89 2.92 10.20 1.83
CA ILE A 89 3.27 9.02 1.03
C ILE A 89 3.24 9.42 -0.45
N HIS A 90 4.38 9.28 -1.10
CA HIS A 90 4.55 9.45 -2.55
C HIS A 90 4.43 8.09 -3.22
N PHE A 91 3.55 7.95 -4.20
CA PHE A 91 3.30 6.74 -4.98
C PHE A 91 3.71 6.97 -6.44
N GLU A 92 4.59 6.12 -6.96
CA GLU A 92 5.15 6.21 -8.33
C GLU A 92 4.16 5.63 -9.37
N THR A 93 3.02 6.30 -9.56
CA THR A 93 1.90 5.77 -10.34
C THR A 93 2.19 5.64 -11.84
N ALA A 94 2.93 6.56 -12.46
CA ALA A 94 3.25 6.43 -13.88
C ALA A 94 4.13 5.21 -14.17
N LYS A 95 5.17 4.98 -13.36
CA LYS A 95 6.04 3.80 -13.48
C LYS A 95 5.26 2.50 -13.30
N TYR A 96 4.27 2.49 -12.41
CA TYR A 96 3.37 1.35 -12.26
C TYR A 96 2.56 1.06 -13.54
N TRP A 97 1.92 2.08 -14.12
CA TRP A 97 1.13 1.94 -15.34
C TRP A 97 1.98 1.54 -16.55
N GLU A 98 3.13 2.20 -16.74
CA GLU A 98 4.08 1.91 -17.81
C GLU A 98 4.51 0.44 -17.80
N ARG A 99 4.85 -0.10 -16.63
CA ARG A 99 5.26 -1.51 -16.47
C ARG A 99 4.17 -2.49 -16.91
N ILE A 100 2.90 -2.13 -16.74
CA ILE A 100 1.78 -3.00 -17.14
C ILE A 100 1.24 -2.67 -18.54
N GLY A 101 1.95 -1.85 -19.31
CA GLY A 101 1.61 -1.54 -20.71
C GLY A 101 0.52 -0.50 -20.87
N GLU A 102 0.24 0.30 -19.85
CA GLU A 102 -0.83 1.30 -19.82
C GLU A 102 -0.27 2.70 -19.59
N THR A 103 -1.04 3.74 -19.96
CA THR A 103 -0.71 5.13 -19.64
C THR A 103 -1.62 5.64 -18.53
N GLY A 104 -1.02 6.13 -17.44
CA GLY A 104 -1.74 6.86 -16.39
C GLY A 104 -1.66 8.37 -16.60
N PHE A 105 -2.72 9.09 -16.23
CA PHE A 105 -2.77 10.55 -16.27
C PHE A 105 -1.90 11.21 -15.20
N TYR A 106 -1.74 10.56 -14.03
CA TYR A 106 -0.99 11.09 -12.91
C TYR A 106 0.46 10.59 -12.94
N PRO A 107 1.47 11.49 -13.05
CA PRO A 107 2.87 11.08 -13.07
C PRO A 107 3.28 10.40 -11.76
N TYR A 108 2.73 10.87 -10.65
CA TYR A 108 2.80 10.31 -9.31
C TYR A 108 1.59 10.79 -8.51
N VAL A 109 1.36 10.21 -7.34
CA VAL A 109 0.35 10.69 -6.36
C VAL A 109 1.03 10.90 -5.02
N GLU A 110 0.84 12.08 -4.43
CA GLU A 110 1.27 12.34 -3.05
C GLU A 110 0.04 12.51 -2.15
N ILE A 111 -0.03 11.72 -1.08
CA ILE A 111 -1.06 11.86 -0.05
C ILE A 111 -0.39 12.46 1.18
N VAL A 112 -0.74 13.70 1.49
CA VAL A 112 -0.27 14.44 2.68
C VAL A 112 -1.33 14.36 3.77
N PHE A 113 -0.93 14.01 4.99
CA PHE A 113 -1.86 13.82 6.11
C PHE A 113 -1.22 14.15 7.46
N THR A 114 -2.05 14.57 8.40
CA THR A 114 -1.65 14.86 9.78
C THR A 114 -1.91 13.64 10.67
N ILE A 115 -0.94 13.30 11.51
CA ILE A 115 -1.09 12.36 12.60
C ILE A 115 -1.30 13.15 13.88
N ASN A 116 -2.46 13.00 14.52
CA ASN A 116 -2.75 13.68 15.78
C ASN A 116 -2.41 12.80 16.99
N ASP A 117 -2.76 11.51 16.92
CA ASP A 117 -2.59 10.55 18.00
C ASP A 117 -1.75 9.34 17.54
N PRO A 118 -0.43 9.34 17.79
CA PRO A 118 0.46 8.24 17.40
C PRO A 118 0.14 6.89 18.07
N GLY A 119 -0.74 6.87 19.08
CA GLY A 119 -1.23 5.63 19.70
C GLY A 119 -2.25 4.89 18.83
N GLN A 120 -2.82 5.54 17.81
CA GLN A 120 -3.76 4.93 16.87
C GLN A 120 -3.05 4.32 15.66
N LYS A 121 -3.73 3.37 15.04
CA LYS A 121 -3.39 2.89 13.71
C LYS A 121 -3.97 3.83 12.65
N TYR A 122 -3.19 4.01 11.60
CA TYR A 122 -3.54 4.79 10.43
C TYR A 122 -3.39 3.93 9.19
N HIS A 123 -4.48 3.74 8.47
CA HIS A 123 -4.48 3.11 7.17
C HIS A 123 -4.74 4.15 6.08
N ILE A 124 -3.76 4.37 5.20
CA ILE A 124 -3.84 5.35 4.12
C ILE A 124 -3.72 4.59 2.79
N PRO A 125 -4.83 4.07 2.24
CA PRO A 125 -4.84 3.34 0.98
C PRO A 125 -4.84 4.28 -0.22
N LEU A 126 -4.53 3.71 -1.38
CA LEU A 126 -4.67 4.37 -2.68
C LEU A 126 -5.49 3.47 -3.60
N LEU A 127 -6.68 3.92 -3.98
CA LEU A 127 -7.50 3.28 -5.00
C LEU A 127 -7.21 3.99 -6.31
N LEU A 128 -6.70 3.26 -7.30
CA LEU A 128 -6.07 3.84 -8.48
C LEU A 128 -6.66 3.26 -9.76
N SER A 129 -7.08 4.14 -10.67
CA SER A 129 -7.30 3.85 -12.08
C SER A 129 -6.38 4.74 -12.93
N PRO A 130 -6.28 4.53 -14.25
CA PRO A 130 -5.43 5.37 -15.10
C PRO A 130 -5.81 6.86 -15.05
N PHE A 131 -7.08 7.19 -14.80
CA PHE A 131 -7.61 8.56 -14.87
C PHE A 131 -8.39 9.02 -13.62
N SER A 132 -8.32 8.25 -12.54
CA SER A 132 -8.86 8.65 -11.24
C SER A 132 -8.09 8.00 -10.11
N TYR A 133 -8.10 8.63 -8.94
CA TYR A 133 -7.71 7.97 -7.71
C TYR A 133 -8.55 8.46 -6.54
N SER A 134 -8.57 7.69 -5.46
CA SER A 134 -9.14 8.10 -4.18
C SER A 134 -8.34 7.54 -3.01
N THR A 135 -8.50 8.17 -1.85
CA THR A 135 -7.94 7.75 -0.57
C THR A 135 -8.92 8.07 0.55
N TYR A 136 -8.70 7.48 1.72
CA TYR A 136 -9.44 7.75 2.94
C TYR A 136 -8.57 7.39 4.15
N ARG A 137 -8.95 7.82 5.35
CA ARG A 137 -8.32 7.33 6.59
C ARG A 137 -9.07 6.10 7.08
N GLY A 138 -8.41 4.94 7.11
CA GLY A 138 -8.86 3.75 7.82
C GLY A 138 -8.21 3.63 9.21
N SER A 139 -8.80 2.75 10.03
CA SER A 139 -8.30 2.34 11.35
C SER A 139 -7.45 1.08 11.28
#